data_AF-A0A1R3KZB8-F1
#
_entry.id   AF-A0A1R3KZB8-F1
#
_cell.length_a   1.000
_cell.length_b   1.000
_cell.length_c   1.000
_cell.angle_alpha   90.00
_cell.angle_beta   90.00
_cell.angle_gamma   90.00
#
_symmetry.space_group_name_H-M   'P 1'
#
loop_
_entity.id
_entity.type
_entity.pdbx_description
1 polymer ?
#
loop_
_entity_poly.entity_id
_entity_poly.type
_entity_poly.pdbx_seq_one_letter_code
_entity_poly.pdbx_strand_id
1 'polypeptide(L)'
;MGNIETVLSSSIAAVLFCSLLLLLELCGMVQRPTPIELFGPTRYQWDQGYFQQEIYRRVSAGEDYSEQVMTRDGIAVGWLGHPIFRDKEGRELLAESKYSVEQVGVTVEFYGGELNGVSYSDPATQSKGLVYFWHASFALLFFFGHIWHGARTLFRDVFAGIDPDLDAQVEFGAFQKLGDPTTRRQVV
;
A
#
# COMPACT_ATOMS: atom_id res chain seq x y z
N MET A 1 -6.45 -37.71 4.54
CA MET A 1 -7.07 -36.38 4.70
C MET A 1 -8.58 -36.56 4.55
N GLY A 2 -9.33 -36.55 5.66
CA GLY A 2 -10.76 -36.92 5.66
C GLY A 2 -11.74 -35.77 5.94
N ASN A 3 -11.24 -34.54 6.10
CA ASN A 3 -12.05 -33.36 6.39
C ASN A 3 -11.83 -32.30 5.29
N ILE A 4 -12.90 -31.81 4.68
CA ILE A 4 -12.85 -30.74 3.68
C ILE A 4 -12.46 -29.39 4.30
N GLU A 5 -12.70 -29.19 5.60
CA GLU A 5 -12.33 -27.96 6.31
C GLU A 5 -10.81 -27.76 6.39
N THR A 6 -10.02 -28.84 6.28
CA THR A 6 -8.55 -28.78 6.11
C THR A 6 -8.15 -28.11 4.79
N VAL A 7 -8.90 -28.39 3.71
CA VAL A 7 -8.67 -27.79 2.39
C VAL A 7 -9.15 -26.33 2.39
N LEU A 8 -10.27 -26.03 3.05
CA LEU A 8 -10.75 -24.66 3.22
C LEU A 8 -9.73 -23.79 3.98
N SER A 9 -9.23 -24.25 5.13
CA SER A 9 -8.24 -23.52 5.92
C SER A 9 -6.95 -23.24 5.12
N SER A 10 -6.40 -24.24 4.43
CA SER A 10 -5.17 -24.08 3.62
C SER A 10 -5.38 -23.22 2.37
N SER A 11 -6.55 -23.30 1.73
CA SER A 11 -6.91 -22.42 0.61
C SER A 11 -7.03 -20.96 1.04
N ILE A 12 -7.58 -20.68 2.23
CA ILE A 12 -7.65 -19.32 2.79
C ILE A 12 -6.24 -18.77 3.06
N ALA A 13 -5.31 -19.60 3.57
CA ALA A 13 -3.91 -19.19 3.73
C ALA A 13 -3.23 -18.85 2.39
N ALA A 14 -3.52 -19.60 1.32
CA ALA A 14 -3.01 -19.29 -0.01
C ALA A 14 -3.57 -17.97 -0.57
N VAL A 15 -4.87 -17.71 -0.39
CA VAL A 15 -5.51 -16.45 -0.79
C VAL A 15 -4.95 -15.26 0.00
N LEU A 16 -4.75 -15.42 1.31
CA LEU A 16 -4.06 -14.45 2.16
C LEU A 16 -2.66 -14.11 1.60
N PHE A 17 -1.85 -15.13 1.31
CA PHE A 17 -0.50 -14.96 0.78
C PHE A 17 -0.50 -14.19 -0.55
N CYS A 18 -1.37 -14.54 -1.49
CA CYS A 18 -1.52 -13.81 -2.75
C CYS A 18 -1.95 -12.34 -2.54
N SER A 19 -2.85 -12.06 -1.59
CA SER A 19 -3.28 -10.71 -1.24
C SER A 19 -2.13 -9.87 -0.66
N LEU A 20 -1.27 -10.49 0.16
CA LEU A 20 -0.07 -9.83 0.72
C LEU A 20 1.01 -9.55 -0.35
N LEU A 21 1.20 -10.45 -1.32
CA LEU A 21 2.09 -10.20 -2.47
C LEU A 21 1.61 -9.01 -3.31
N LEU A 22 0.31 -8.96 -3.64
CA LEU A 22 -0.26 -7.85 -4.41
C LEU A 22 -0.12 -6.50 -3.68
N LEU A 23 -0.25 -6.49 -2.34
CA LEU A 23 -0.01 -5.29 -1.53
C LEU A 23 1.44 -4.82 -1.58
N LEU A 24 2.41 -5.75 -1.58
CA LEU A 24 3.84 -5.44 -1.69
C LEU A 24 4.19 -4.83 -3.06
N GLU A 25 3.59 -5.36 -4.13
CA GLU A 25 3.69 -4.82 -5.50
C GLU A 25 3.03 -3.43 -5.63
N LEU A 26 1.82 -3.25 -5.09
CA LEU A 26 1.11 -1.96 -5.08
C LEU A 26 1.84 -0.88 -4.27
N CYS A 27 2.53 -1.27 -3.20
CA CYS A 27 3.40 -0.40 -2.42
C CYS A 27 4.64 0.07 -3.24
N GLY A 28 5.01 -0.65 -4.30
CA GLY A 28 6.19 -0.35 -5.12
C GLY A 28 7.51 -0.87 -4.55
N MET A 29 7.45 -1.76 -3.55
CA MET A 29 8.63 -2.40 -2.94
C MET A 29 9.26 -3.49 -3.83
N VAL A 30 8.55 -3.93 -4.88
CA VAL A 30 8.97 -4.96 -5.84
C VAL A 30 8.65 -4.48 -7.27
N GLN A 31 9.46 -4.87 -8.26
CA GLN A 31 9.31 -4.41 -9.65
C GLN A 31 8.15 -5.11 -10.40
N ARG A 32 7.01 -4.40 -10.46
CA ARG A 32 5.94 -4.43 -11.47
C ARG A 32 5.33 -5.79 -11.90
N PRO A 33 3.99 -5.84 -11.84
CA PRO A 33 3.21 -5.70 -13.07
C PRO A 33 2.26 -4.48 -13.09
N THR A 34 2.48 -3.47 -12.24
CA THR A 34 1.63 -2.28 -12.07
C THR A 34 2.19 -1.02 -12.78
N PRO A 35 1.95 -0.81 -14.10
CA PRO A 35 2.45 0.35 -14.83
C PRO A 35 1.83 1.66 -14.32
N ILE A 36 2.63 2.74 -14.37
CA ILE A 36 2.22 4.08 -13.92
C ILE A 36 1.06 4.66 -14.75
N GLU A 37 1.04 4.39 -16.06
CA GLU A 37 0.00 4.88 -16.98
C GLU A 37 -1.41 4.38 -16.63
N LEU A 38 -1.54 3.15 -16.14
CA LEU A 38 -2.84 2.52 -15.82
C LEU A 38 -3.29 2.76 -14.37
N PHE A 39 -2.35 3.09 -13.47
CA PHE A 39 -2.58 3.05 -12.02
C PHE A 39 -2.09 4.31 -11.27
N GLY A 40 -1.51 5.29 -11.96
CA GLY A 40 -0.96 6.53 -11.36
C GLY A 40 0.40 6.35 -10.65
N PRO A 41 1.05 7.46 -10.24
CA PRO A 41 2.34 7.43 -9.52
C PRO A 41 2.23 6.77 -8.13
N THR A 42 3.36 6.38 -7.54
CA THR A 42 3.42 5.98 -6.12
C THR A 42 3.88 7.14 -5.24
N ARG A 43 3.52 7.10 -3.95
CA ARG A 43 4.01 8.09 -2.97
C ARG A 43 5.54 8.16 -2.93
N TYR A 44 6.25 7.04 -3.08
CA TYR A 44 7.72 7.03 -3.11
C TYR A 44 8.32 7.84 -4.27
N GLN A 45 7.62 7.97 -5.40
CA GLN A 45 8.08 8.83 -6.50
C GLN A 45 7.93 10.33 -6.17
N TRP A 46 6.96 10.68 -5.31
CA TRP A 46 6.80 12.04 -4.76
C TRP A 46 7.81 12.31 -3.64
N ASP A 47 7.86 11.45 -2.61
CA ASP A 47 8.74 11.56 -1.43
C ASP A 47 10.25 11.52 -1.78
N GLN A 48 10.63 11.17 -3.02
CA GLN A 48 12.00 11.22 -3.53
C GLN A 48 12.20 12.26 -4.65
N GLY A 49 11.17 13.01 -5.04
CA GLY A 49 11.23 14.01 -6.11
C GLY A 49 11.57 13.41 -7.49
N TYR A 50 11.23 12.15 -7.75
CA TYR A 50 11.71 11.38 -8.92
C TYR A 50 11.46 12.09 -10.25
N PHE A 51 10.23 12.59 -10.47
CA PHE A 51 9.89 13.32 -11.69
C PHE A 51 10.48 14.74 -11.72
N GLN A 52 10.63 15.39 -10.57
CA GLN A 52 11.22 16.72 -10.45
C GLN A 52 12.73 16.70 -10.81
N GLN A 53 13.45 15.66 -10.41
CA GLN A 53 14.86 15.45 -10.81
C GLN A 53 14.99 15.24 -12.33
N GLU A 54 14.11 14.45 -12.94
CA GLU A 54 14.11 14.20 -14.39
C GLU A 54 13.74 15.46 -15.20
N ILE A 55 12.78 16.27 -14.71
CA ILE A 55 12.45 17.58 -15.29
C ILE A 55 13.68 18.50 -15.25
N TYR A 56 14.30 18.69 -14.08
CA TYR A 56 15.50 19.53 -13.97
C TYR A 56 16.65 19.03 -14.85
N ARG A 57 16.86 17.71 -14.96
CA ARG A 57 17.89 17.12 -15.84
C ARG A 57 17.67 17.50 -17.30
N ARG A 58 16.44 17.52 -17.77
CA ARG A 58 16.08 17.80 -19.17
C ARG A 58 16.07 19.29 -19.49
N VAL A 59 15.53 20.12 -18.61
CA VAL A 59 15.65 21.59 -18.69
C VAL A 59 17.13 22.00 -18.72
N SER A 60 17.98 21.37 -17.89
CA SER A 60 19.44 21.58 -17.91
C SER A 60 20.14 21.10 -19.19
N ALA A 61 19.48 20.27 -20.00
CA ALA A 61 19.97 19.83 -21.32
C ALA A 61 19.47 20.72 -22.48
N GLY A 62 18.66 21.75 -22.20
CA GLY A 62 18.09 22.65 -23.20
C GLY A 62 16.81 22.12 -23.87
N GLU A 63 16.15 21.11 -23.29
CA GLU A 63 14.81 20.71 -23.73
C GLU A 63 13.77 21.70 -23.16
N ASP A 64 13.00 22.35 -24.04
CA ASP A 64 11.89 23.24 -23.68
C ASP A 64 10.58 22.45 -23.50
N TYR A 65 9.69 22.95 -22.64
CA TYR A 65 8.47 22.26 -22.22
C TYR A 65 7.21 23.07 -22.55
N SER A 66 6.49 22.63 -23.59
CA SER A 66 5.04 22.79 -23.70
C SER A 66 4.35 21.53 -23.10
N GLU A 67 3.13 21.55 -22.53
CA GLU A 67 1.95 22.34 -22.94
C GLU A 67 0.78 22.43 -21.88
N GLN A 68 -0.19 23.34 -22.14
CA GLN A 68 -1.62 23.43 -21.68
C GLN A 68 -1.90 23.71 -20.16
N VAL A 69 -3.14 23.79 -19.62
CA VAL A 69 -3.41 23.81 -18.13
C VAL A 69 -4.82 23.41 -17.65
N MET A 70 -4.90 22.61 -16.56
CA MET A 70 -6.04 22.41 -15.62
C MET A 70 -7.14 23.50 -15.58
N THR A 71 -8.41 23.07 -15.67
CA THR A 71 -9.59 23.96 -15.51
C THR A 71 -10.19 23.89 -14.08
N ARG A 72 -11.01 24.88 -13.72
CA ARG A 72 -11.57 25.15 -12.36
C ARG A 72 -12.51 24.08 -11.79
N ASP A 73 -12.74 23.02 -12.54
CA ASP A 73 -13.59 21.85 -12.30
C ASP A 73 -12.78 20.57 -12.03
N GLY A 74 -11.45 20.67 -11.95
CA GLY A 74 -10.56 19.62 -11.41
C GLY A 74 -10.08 18.58 -12.42
N ILE A 75 -10.38 18.77 -13.71
CA ILE A 75 -9.88 17.93 -14.81
C ILE A 75 -8.55 18.49 -15.33
N ALA A 76 -7.57 17.59 -15.45
CA ALA A 76 -6.25 17.89 -15.97
C ALA A 76 -6.29 18.14 -17.48
N VAL A 77 -6.39 19.42 -17.87
CA VAL A 77 -6.13 19.85 -19.25
C VAL A 77 -4.75 20.55 -19.38
N GLY A 78 -3.75 20.16 -18.56
CA GLY A 78 -2.31 20.43 -18.83
C GLY A 78 -1.42 20.95 -17.68
N TRP A 79 -0.29 21.57 -18.06
CA TRP A 79 0.78 22.13 -17.20
C TRP A 79 1.08 23.63 -17.43
N LEU A 80 0.80 24.47 -16.42
CA LEU A 80 0.84 25.97 -16.43
C LEU A 80 2.24 26.62 -16.61
N GLY A 81 3.22 25.92 -17.15
CA GLY A 81 4.61 26.36 -17.18
C GLY A 81 5.34 26.21 -15.83
N HIS A 82 6.66 26.43 -15.85
CA HIS A 82 7.48 26.42 -14.63
C HIS A 82 7.50 27.82 -13.97
N PRO A 83 7.01 27.99 -12.72
CA PRO A 83 7.07 29.26 -12.03
C PRO A 83 8.47 29.47 -11.43
N ILE A 84 9.18 30.51 -11.89
CA ILE A 84 10.41 30.99 -11.28
C ILE A 84 10.08 32.20 -10.42
N PHE A 85 10.38 32.11 -9.12
CA PHE A 85 10.24 33.23 -8.18
C PHE A 85 11.55 34.00 -8.09
N ARG A 86 11.52 35.33 -8.14
CA ARG A 86 12.70 36.18 -7.96
C ARG A 86 12.49 37.18 -6.83
N ASP A 87 13.53 37.49 -6.07
CA ASP A 87 13.52 38.66 -5.19
C ASP A 87 13.80 39.97 -5.94
N LYS A 88 13.71 41.10 -5.23
CA LYS A 88 14.03 42.44 -5.74
C LYS A 88 15.50 42.63 -6.18
N GLU A 89 16.39 41.70 -5.82
CA GLU A 89 17.77 41.65 -6.31
C GLU A 89 17.93 40.72 -7.54
N GLY A 90 16.82 40.15 -8.05
CA GLY A 90 16.76 39.28 -9.23
C GLY A 90 17.13 37.81 -8.95
N ARG A 91 17.44 37.45 -7.71
CA ARG A 91 17.91 36.10 -7.32
C ARG A 91 16.73 35.14 -7.25
N GLU A 92 16.95 33.93 -7.73
CA GLU A 92 15.90 32.89 -7.77
C GLU A 92 15.64 32.30 -6.39
N LEU A 93 14.35 32.13 -6.06
CA LEU A 93 13.86 31.65 -4.78
C LEU A 93 13.15 30.30 -4.94
N LEU A 94 13.43 29.38 -4.02
CA LEU A 94 12.61 28.20 -3.82
C LEU A 94 11.38 28.55 -2.96
N ALA A 95 10.27 27.87 -3.19
CA ALA A 95 8.98 28.10 -2.50
C ALA A 95 9.02 27.86 -0.97
N GLU A 96 10.13 27.32 -0.45
CA GLU A 96 10.39 27.08 0.98
C GLU A 96 10.97 28.32 1.73
N SER A 97 11.08 29.47 1.04
CA SER A 97 11.65 30.70 1.60
C SER A 97 10.86 31.25 2.80
N LYS A 98 11.55 31.51 3.91
CA LYS A 98 10.95 31.85 5.23
C LYS A 98 10.50 33.32 5.40
N TYR A 99 10.17 34.03 4.32
CA TYR A 99 9.93 35.48 4.35
C TYR A 99 8.59 35.86 3.69
N SER A 100 7.99 36.96 4.17
CA SER A 100 6.76 37.51 3.57
C SER A 100 7.02 37.97 2.13
N VAL A 101 6.08 37.61 1.24
CA VAL A 101 6.11 37.94 -0.20
C VAL A 101 6.15 39.46 -0.39
N GLU A 102 5.36 40.17 0.42
CA GLU A 102 5.20 41.61 0.47
C GLU A 102 6.45 42.32 1.02
N GLN A 103 7.13 41.71 2.00
CA GLN A 103 8.33 42.28 2.62
C GLN A 103 9.60 42.13 1.75
N VAL A 104 9.66 41.08 0.92
CA VAL A 104 10.79 40.82 0.01
C VAL A 104 10.56 41.45 -1.38
N GLY A 105 9.31 41.65 -1.78
CA GLY A 105 8.97 42.16 -3.12
C GLY A 105 9.17 41.10 -4.20
N VAL A 106 8.66 39.89 -3.96
CA VAL A 106 8.87 38.73 -4.85
C VAL A 106 8.06 38.88 -6.14
N THR A 107 8.71 38.66 -7.28
CA THR A 107 8.06 38.50 -8.60
C THR A 107 7.99 37.03 -8.99
N VAL A 108 7.09 36.70 -9.93
CA VAL A 108 6.96 35.36 -10.51
C VAL A 108 6.91 35.44 -12.03
N GLU A 109 7.70 34.59 -12.69
CA GLU A 109 7.79 34.45 -14.14
C GLU A 109 7.44 33.01 -14.53
N PHE A 110 6.70 32.82 -15.62
CA PHE A 110 6.24 31.50 -16.08
C PHE A 110 6.80 31.18 -17.46
N TYR A 111 7.21 29.93 -17.67
CA TYR A 111 7.77 29.43 -18.93
C TYR A 111 7.03 28.13 -19.35
N GLY A 112 6.31 28.17 -20.47
CA GLY A 112 5.50 27.05 -21.02
C GLY A 112 4.02 27.38 -21.25
N GLY A 113 3.34 26.60 -22.11
CA GLY A 113 1.95 26.78 -22.59
C GLY A 113 1.81 26.47 -24.10
N GLU A 114 0.71 26.77 -24.82
CA GLU A 114 -0.70 26.98 -24.44
C GLU A 114 -1.61 26.99 -25.72
N LEU A 115 -2.93 26.88 -25.56
CA LEU A 115 -4.01 27.04 -26.56
C LEU A 115 -3.98 26.15 -27.83
N ASN A 116 -4.49 24.92 -27.72
CA ASN A 116 -5.51 24.45 -28.67
C ASN A 116 -6.44 23.37 -28.08
N GLY A 117 -7.71 23.34 -28.48
CA GLY A 117 -8.76 22.68 -27.71
C GLY A 117 -9.36 21.39 -28.30
N VAL A 118 -9.18 20.27 -27.61
CA VAL A 118 -10.12 19.12 -27.60
C VAL A 118 -10.22 18.56 -26.19
N SER A 119 -11.43 18.45 -25.64
CA SER A 119 -11.67 17.88 -24.31
C SER A 119 -11.81 16.36 -24.36
N TYR A 120 -11.07 15.64 -23.52
CA TYR A 120 -11.29 14.23 -23.23
C TYR A 120 -11.57 14.02 -21.74
N SER A 121 -12.71 13.39 -21.44
CA SER A 121 -13.14 13.07 -20.08
C SER A 121 -12.99 11.57 -19.82
N ASP A 122 -11.95 11.17 -19.09
CA ASP A 122 -11.88 9.85 -18.46
C ASP A 122 -11.49 9.97 -16.98
N PRO A 123 -12.44 9.83 -16.04
CA PRO A 123 -12.18 9.90 -14.61
C PRO A 123 -11.56 8.58 -14.11
N ALA A 124 -10.31 8.31 -14.53
CA ALA A 124 -9.43 7.25 -14.03
C ALA A 124 -9.07 7.46 -12.54
N THR A 125 -10.08 7.31 -11.69
CA THR A 125 -10.10 7.76 -10.29
C THR A 125 -9.17 6.88 -9.45
N GLN A 126 -8.04 7.46 -9.02
CA GLN A 126 -6.95 6.89 -8.20
C GLN A 126 -7.12 5.43 -7.74
N SER A 127 -6.93 4.49 -8.67
CA SER A 127 -7.22 3.07 -8.44
C SER A 127 -6.32 2.43 -7.38
N LYS A 128 -5.02 2.79 -7.31
CA LYS A 128 -4.05 2.23 -6.35
C LYS A 128 -4.50 2.30 -4.89
N GLY A 129 -4.94 3.48 -4.44
CA GLY A 129 -5.29 3.69 -3.03
C GLY A 129 -6.47 2.82 -2.58
N LEU A 130 -7.50 2.75 -3.42
CA LEU A 130 -8.70 1.94 -3.15
C LEU A 130 -8.40 0.44 -3.23
N VAL A 131 -7.64 -0.01 -4.24
CA VAL A 131 -7.25 -1.42 -4.39
C VAL A 131 -6.36 -1.86 -3.22
N TYR A 132 -5.43 -1.02 -2.76
CA TYR A 132 -4.60 -1.28 -1.58
C TYR A 132 -5.46 -1.41 -0.31
N PHE A 133 -6.37 -0.46 -0.06
CA PHE A 133 -7.27 -0.49 1.11
C PHE A 133 -8.08 -1.80 1.18
N TRP A 134 -8.68 -2.22 0.06
CA TRP A 134 -9.47 -3.45 0.02
C TRP A 134 -8.63 -4.69 0.24
N HIS A 135 -7.48 -4.84 -0.44
CA HIS A 135 -6.64 -6.03 -0.28
C HIS A 135 -6.00 -6.12 1.11
N ALA A 136 -5.70 -5.00 1.77
CA ALA A 136 -5.25 -4.98 3.16
C ALA A 136 -6.37 -5.42 4.12
N SER A 137 -7.59 -4.91 3.90
CA SER A 137 -8.77 -5.27 4.70
C SER A 137 -9.14 -6.75 4.54
N PHE A 138 -9.18 -7.25 3.31
CA PHE A 138 -9.48 -8.66 3.03
C PHE A 138 -8.36 -9.61 3.47
N ALA A 139 -7.09 -9.23 3.37
CA ALA A 139 -5.98 -10.00 3.96
C ALA A 139 -6.17 -10.19 5.47
N LEU A 140 -6.50 -9.12 6.21
CA LEU A 140 -6.75 -9.21 7.65
C LEU A 140 -7.92 -10.16 7.98
N LEU A 141 -9.01 -10.11 7.21
CA LEU A 141 -10.15 -11.01 7.37
C LEU A 141 -9.81 -12.47 7.03
N PHE A 142 -9.07 -12.71 5.95
CA PHE A 142 -8.62 -14.06 5.58
C PHE A 142 -7.62 -14.64 6.58
N PHE A 143 -6.78 -13.82 7.23
CA PHE A 143 -5.93 -14.28 8.33
C PHE A 143 -6.76 -14.87 9.48
N PHE A 144 -7.76 -14.15 9.98
CA PHE A 144 -8.65 -14.68 11.02
C PHE A 144 -9.46 -15.89 10.53
N GLY A 145 -9.92 -15.89 9.28
CA GLY A 145 -10.61 -17.04 8.67
C GLY A 145 -9.74 -18.31 8.58
N HIS A 146 -8.46 -18.17 8.23
CA HIS A 146 -7.50 -19.28 8.21
C HIS A 146 -7.31 -19.87 9.62
N ILE A 147 -7.05 -19.02 10.62
CA ILE A 147 -6.86 -19.43 12.02
C ILE A 147 -8.11 -20.12 12.57
N TRP A 148 -9.30 -19.56 12.30
CA TRP A 148 -10.59 -20.15 12.70
C TRP A 148 -10.80 -21.55 12.14
N HIS A 149 -10.73 -21.72 10.81
CA HIS A 149 -10.93 -23.02 10.18
C HIS A 149 -9.78 -24.01 10.46
N GLY A 150 -8.57 -23.51 10.72
CA GLY A 150 -7.42 -24.31 11.15
C GLY A 150 -7.63 -24.90 12.54
N ALA A 151 -7.97 -24.05 13.53
CA ALA A 151 -8.30 -24.49 14.88
C ALA A 151 -9.48 -25.46 14.89
N ARG A 152 -10.57 -25.13 14.19
CA ARG A 152 -11.76 -25.99 14.10
C ARG A 152 -11.52 -27.30 13.33
N THR A 153 -10.53 -27.35 12.43
CA THR A 153 -10.09 -28.59 11.78
C THR A 153 -9.33 -29.51 12.73
N LEU A 154 -8.44 -28.95 13.56
CA LEU A 154 -7.57 -29.69 14.46
C LEU A 154 -8.29 -30.14 15.73
N PHE A 155 -9.00 -29.21 16.39
CA PHE A 155 -9.73 -29.42 17.64
C PHE A 155 -11.22 -29.74 17.39
N ARG A 156 -11.50 -30.54 16.35
CA ARG A 156 -12.86 -30.87 15.91
C ARG A 156 -13.61 -31.75 16.93
N ASP A 157 -12.87 -32.60 17.62
CA ASP A 157 -13.31 -33.50 18.67
C ASP A 157 -13.84 -32.72 19.89
N VAL A 158 -13.06 -31.76 20.39
CA VAL A 158 -13.40 -30.93 21.56
C VAL A 158 -14.23 -29.68 21.22
N PHE A 159 -14.66 -29.51 19.96
CA PHE A 159 -15.39 -28.31 19.50
C PHE A 159 -16.75 -28.11 20.21
N ALA A 160 -17.35 -29.19 20.74
CA ALA A 160 -18.61 -29.14 21.50
C ALA A 160 -18.40 -29.07 23.03
N GLY A 161 -17.15 -29.10 23.50
CA GLY A 161 -16.79 -29.25 24.91
C GLY A 161 -15.62 -30.21 25.10
N ILE A 162 -14.95 -30.13 26.25
CA ILE A 162 -13.93 -31.12 26.66
C ILE A 162 -14.57 -32.34 27.32
N ASP A 163 -13.81 -33.42 27.43
CA ASP A 163 -14.15 -34.58 28.25
C ASP A 163 -14.30 -34.15 29.73
N PRO A 164 -15.42 -34.46 30.42
CA PRO A 164 -15.60 -34.11 31.84
C PRO A 164 -14.67 -34.86 32.79
N ASP A 165 -14.13 -36.04 32.42
CA ASP A 165 -13.30 -36.89 33.28
C ASP A 165 -11.78 -36.66 33.05
N LEU A 166 -11.41 -35.52 32.45
CA LEU A 166 -10.04 -35.24 31.96
C LEU A 166 -8.99 -34.96 33.07
N ASP A 167 -9.43 -34.66 34.31
CA ASP A 167 -8.61 -34.12 35.41
C ASP A 167 -7.26 -34.82 35.62
N ALA A 168 -7.23 -36.16 35.55
CA ALA A 168 -6.02 -36.93 35.79
C ALA A 168 -4.91 -36.65 34.75
N GLN A 169 -5.24 -36.23 33.52
CA GLN A 169 -4.28 -35.98 32.45
C GLN A 169 -3.59 -34.59 32.53
N VAL A 170 -4.16 -33.65 33.30
CA VAL A 170 -3.63 -32.29 33.47
C VAL A 170 -2.83 -32.11 34.77
N GLU A 171 -2.71 -33.15 35.60
CA GLU A 171 -1.93 -33.12 36.84
C GLU A 171 -0.42 -32.92 36.58
N PHE A 172 0.16 -31.91 37.24
CA PHE A 172 1.56 -31.52 37.05
C PHE A 172 2.54 -32.65 37.39
N GLY A 173 3.18 -33.21 36.36
CA GLY A 173 4.24 -34.21 36.51
C GLY A 173 3.76 -35.65 36.70
N ALA A 174 2.46 -35.92 36.56
CA ALA A 174 1.90 -37.28 36.61
C ALA A 174 2.38 -38.18 35.46
N PHE A 175 2.75 -37.59 34.32
CA PHE A 175 3.25 -38.27 33.12
C PHE A 175 4.66 -37.81 32.74
N GLN A 176 5.41 -38.65 32.03
CA GLN A 176 6.70 -38.28 31.45
C GLN A 176 6.52 -37.44 30.17
N LYS A 177 5.37 -37.55 29.50
CA LYS A 177 4.99 -36.84 28.28
C LYS A 177 3.55 -36.36 28.37
N LEU A 178 3.30 -35.10 28.05
CA LEU A 178 1.95 -34.51 28.06
C LEU A 178 1.06 -35.18 26.99
N GLY A 179 -0.20 -35.43 27.32
CA GLY A 179 -1.17 -36.04 26.40
C GLY A 179 -0.90 -37.50 26.03
N ASP A 180 -0.05 -38.21 26.79
CA ASP A 180 0.27 -39.62 26.54
C ASP A 180 0.05 -40.49 27.80
N PRO A 181 -1.15 -41.06 27.97
CA PRO A 181 -1.51 -41.89 29.12
C PRO A 181 -0.60 -43.11 29.35
N THR A 182 0.12 -43.57 28.33
CA THR A 182 1.04 -44.71 28.45
C THR A 182 2.30 -44.37 29.25
N THR A 183 2.58 -43.08 29.46
CA THR A 183 3.83 -42.57 30.06
C THR A 183 3.70 -42.17 31.53
N ARG A 184 2.69 -42.69 32.25
CA ARG A 184 2.47 -42.34 33.66
C ARG A 184 3.71 -42.65 34.50
N ARG A 185 4.14 -41.70 35.34
CA ARG A 185 5.26 -41.94 36.25
C ARG A 185 4.85 -42.98 37.31
N GLN A 186 5.73 -43.96 37.53
CA GLN A 186 5.65 -44.81 38.71
C GLN A 186 6.16 -44.00 39.91
N VAL A 187 5.49 -44.11 41.05
CA VAL A 187 5.98 -43.59 42.33
C VAL A 187 7.06 -44.55 42.83
N VAL A 188 8.19 -43.97 43.27
CA VAL A 188 9.33 -44.65 43.88
C VAL A 188 9.47 -44.14 45.32
#